data_AF-A0A943FWS2-F1
#
_entry.id   AF-A0A943FWS2-F1
#
_cell.length_a   1.000
_cell.length_b   1.000
_cell.length_c   1.000
_cell.angle_alpha   90.00
_cell.angle_beta   90.00
_cell.angle_gamma   90.00
#
_symmetry.space_group_name_H-M   'P 1'
#
loop_
_entity.id
_entity.type
_entity.pdbx_description
1 polymer ?
#
loop_
_entity_poly.entity_id
_entity_poly.type
_entity_poly.pdbx_seq_one_letter_code
_entity_poly.pdbx_strand_id
1 'polypeptide(L)' 'MKKTILIFLLLLCIMIPKNVFAFNDTSRSSIVMDIDSGRILYQKNANEKRLVASITKIMTI' A
#
# COMPACT_ATOMS: atom_id res chain seq x y z
N MET A 1 -32.78 -24.02 -19.64
CA MET A 1 -31.69 -23.71 -20.59
C MET A 1 -31.21 -22.26 -20.47
N LYS A 2 -32.04 -21.23 -20.69
CA LYS A 2 -31.61 -19.82 -20.56
C LYS A 2 -31.16 -19.44 -19.14
N LYS A 3 -31.89 -19.88 -18.10
CA LYS A 3 -31.55 -19.62 -16.68
C LYS A 3 -30.27 -20.32 -16.22
N THR A 4 -30.02 -21.55 -16.68
CA THR A 4 -28.80 -22.30 -16.34
C THR A 4 -27.56 -21.69 -16.99
N ILE A 5 -27.67 -21.19 -18.22
CA ILE A 5 -26.61 -20.43 -18.91
C ILE A 5 -26.31 -19.11 -18.17
N LEU A 6 -27.35 -18.40 -17.71
CA LEU A 6 -27.18 -17.17 -16.94
C LEU A 6 -26.43 -17.41 -15.61
N ILE A 7 -26.80 -18.47 -14.89
CA ILE A 7 -26.15 -18.84 -13.63
C ILE A 7 -24.67 -19.22 -13.88
N PHE A 8 -24.39 -19.96 -14.95
CA PHE A 8 -23.03 -20.32 -15.32
C PHE A 8 -22.18 -19.09 -15.66
N LEU A 9 -22.74 -18.12 -16.41
CA LEU A 9 -22.06 -16.86 -16.75
C LEU A 9 -21.77 -16.01 -15.51
N LEU A 10 -22.71 -15.95 -14.56
CA LEU A 10 -22.53 -15.24 -13.28
C LEU A 10 -21.40 -15.88 -12.47
N LEU A 11 -21.35 -17.21 -12.42
CA LEU A 11 -20.32 -17.97 -11.72
C LEU A 11 -18.94 -17.72 -12.32
N LEU A 12 -18.86 -17.64 -13.66
CA LEU A 12 -17.62 -17.32 -14.38
C LEU A 12 -17.10 -15.92 -14.05
N CYS A 13 -17.99 -14.93 -13.91
CA CYS A 13 -17.63 -13.55 -13.55
C CYS A 13 -17.03 -13.43 -12.14
N ILE A 14 -17.43 -14.28 -11.20
CA ILE A 14 -16.94 -14.26 -9.81
C ILE A 14 -15.51 -14.83 -9.70
N MET A 15 -15.13 -15.72 -10.62
CA MET A 15 -13.81 -16.38 -10.62
C MET A 15 -12.69 -15.52 -11.23
N ILE A 16 -12.98 -14.29 -11.69
CA ILE A 16 -11.97 -13.40 -12.26
C ILE A 16 -11.15 -12.79 -11.10
N PRO A 17 -9.82 -13.03 -11.04
CA PRO A 17 -9.00 -12.44 -10.00
C PRO A 17 -8.98 -10.91 -10.16
N LYS A 18 -9.32 -10.19 -9.09
CA LYS A 18 -9.22 -8.73 -9.05
C LYS A 18 -7.88 -8.33 -8.44
N ASN A 19 -7.16 -7.44 -9.12
CA ASN A 19 -5.99 -6.79 -8.53
C ASN A 19 -6.45 -5.94 -7.34
N VAL A 20 -6.05 -6.35 -6.14
CA VAL A 20 -6.23 -5.53 -4.94
C VAL A 20 -5.03 -4.61 -4.86
N PHE A 21 -5.24 -3.30 -5.03
CA PHE A 21 -4.23 -2.28 -4.75
C PHE A 21 -4.08 -2.12 -3.23
N ALA A 22 -3.60 -3.18 -2.56
CA ALA A 22 -3.38 -3.19 -1.11
C ALA A 22 -2.33 -2.17 -0.69
N PHE A 23 -1.43 -1.81 -1.61
CA PHE A 23 -0.36 -0.88 -1.38
C PHE A 23 -0.66 0.48 -2.03
N ASN A 24 -1.48 1.29 -1.37
CA ASN A 24 -1.72 2.69 -1.75
C ASN A 24 -1.18 3.61 -0.67
N ASP A 25 0.11 3.93 -0.74
CA ASP A 25 0.73 4.92 0.11
C ASP A 25 0.30 6.34 -0.30
N THR A 26 -0.64 6.91 0.44
CA THR A 26 -1.17 8.27 0.22
C THR A 26 -0.29 9.36 0.82
N SER A 27 0.77 9.01 1.55
CA SER A 27 1.67 9.97 2.18
C SER A 27 2.44 10.79 1.13
N ARG A 28 2.88 12.00 1.52
CA ARG A 28 3.82 12.79 0.70
C ARG A 28 5.22 12.17 0.72
N SER A 29 5.59 11.57 1.86
CA SER A 29 6.81 10.78 2.01
C SER A 29 6.67 9.74 3.10
N SER A 30 7.32 8.61 2.87
CA SER A 30 7.34 7.47 3.75
C SER A 30 8.66 6.69 3.58
N ILE A 31 9.05 5.99 4.63
CA ILE A 31 10.15 5.04 4.63
C ILE A 31 9.81 3.91 5.59
N VAL A 32 10.09 2.68 5.17
CA VAL A 32 10.02 1.48 6.01
C VAL A 32 11.40 0.84 5.97
N MET A 33 11.99 0.66 7.15
CA MET A 33 13.35 0.19 7.31
C MET A 33 13.37 -0.92 8.36
N ASP A 34 14.17 -1.96 8.09
CA ASP A 34 14.59 -2.91 9.10
C ASP A 34 15.66 -2.27 10.00
N ILE A 35 15.39 -2.18 11.30
CA ILE A 35 16.18 -1.39 12.24
C ILE A 35 17.57 -2.02 12.45
N ASP A 36 17.65 -3.35 12.54
CA ASP A 36 18.89 -4.03 12.89
C ASP A 36 19.89 -4.02 11.71
N SER A 37 19.41 -4.26 10.49
CA SER A 37 20.26 -4.28 9.29
C SER A 37 20.41 -2.93 8.60
N GLY A 38 19.55 -1.95 8.93
CA GLY A 38 19.43 -0.70 8.19
C GLY A 38 18.84 -0.86 6.77
N ARG A 39 18.34 -2.06 6.42
CA ARG A 39 17.79 -2.33 5.09
C ARG A 39 16.49 -1.57 4.89
N ILE A 40 16.42 -0.76 3.82
CA ILE A 40 15.19 -0.11 3.39
C ILE A 40 14.30 -1.13 2.68
N LEU A 41 13.12 -1.38 3.23
CA LEU A 41 12.09 -2.26 2.66
C LEU A 41 11.20 -1.51 1.68
N TYR A 42 10.94 -0.22 1.95
CA TYR A 42 10.16 0.66 1.09
C TYR A 42 10.55 2.11 1.32
N GLN A 43 10.50 2.92 0.27
CA GLN A 43 10.67 4.38 0.38
C GLN A 43 9.84 5.11 -0.68
N LYS A 44 9.31 6.26 -0.29
CA LYS A 44 8.67 7.25 -1.17
C LYS A 44 9.17 8.63 -0.76
N ASN A 45 9.94 9.28 -1.63
CA ASN A 45 10.48 10.64 -1.41
C ASN A 45 11.17 10.84 -0.04
N ALA A 46 11.80 9.79 0.52
CA ALA A 46 12.28 9.77 1.90
C ALA A 46 13.31 10.87 2.24
N ASN A 47 14.07 11.35 1.24
CA ASN A 47 15.12 12.37 1.41
C ASN A 47 14.65 13.79 1.10
N GLU A 48 13.39 13.98 0.68
CA GLU A 48 12.88 15.31 0.36
C GLU A 48 12.57 16.08 1.66
N LYS A 49 13.25 17.23 1.82
CA LYS A 49 13.19 18.07 3.02
C LYS A 49 11.77 18.56 3.28
N ARG A 50 11.30 18.37 4.52
CA ARG A 50 9.96 18.80 4.97
C ARG A 50 10.00 19.33 6.39
N LEU A 51 9.02 20.18 6.72
CA LEU A 51 8.75 20.57 8.09
C LEU A 51 8.15 19.38 8.83
N VAL A 52 8.79 18.96 9.93
CA VAL A 52 8.43 17.74 10.68
C VAL A 52 7.58 18.01 11.94
N ALA A 53 7.22 19.28 12.20
CA ALA A 53 6.37 19.70 13.32
C ALA A 53 6.78 19.06 14.66
N SER A 54 5.89 18.35 15.36
CA SER A 54 6.18 17.75 16.67
C SER A 54 7.21 16.63 16.63
N ILE A 55 7.54 16.07 15.47
CA ILE A 55 8.57 15.02 15.31
C ILE A 55 9.97 15.57 15.61
N THR A 56 10.17 16.91 15.55
CA THR A 56 11.42 17.53 16.04
C THR A 56 11.77 17.11 17.46
N LYS A 57 10.75 16.81 18.28
CA LYS A 57 10.93 16.36 19.66
C LYS A 57 11.85 15.15 19.73
N ILE A 58 11.75 14.19 18.80
CA ILE A 58 12.58 12.97 18.79
C ILE A 58 14.09 13.26 18.88
N MET A 59 14.54 14.38 18.33
CA MET A 59 15.96 14.79 18.39
C MET A 59 16.31 15.60 19.64
N THR A 60 15.33 16.20 20.31
CA THR A 60 15.53 17.14 21.42
C THR A 60 15.22 16.56 22.80
N ILE A 61 14.46 15.46 22.89
CA ILE A 61 14.35 14.63 24.10
C ILE A 61 15.64 13.84 24.30
#